data_AF-A0A1Q5GKN0-F1
#
_entry.id   AF-A0A1Q5GKN0-F1
#
_cell.length_a   1.000
_cell.length_b   1.000
_cell.length_c   1.000
_cell.angle_alpha   90.00
_cell.angle_beta   90.00
_cell.angle_gamma   90.00
#
_symmetry.space_group_name_H-M   'P 1'
#
loop_
_entity.id
_entity.type
_entity.pdbx_description
1 polymer ?
#
loop_
_entity_poly.entity_id
_entity_poly.type
_entity_poly.pdbx_seq_one_letter_code
_entity_poly.pdbx_strand_id
1 'polypeptide(L)'
;MNRTDRLYALVEELRAVSPRPRSASWLARRFEVSTRTVERDISALQGAGVPIWAEPGRAGGYVVDRARTLPPVNLTAAEAVAMAVALHRLGGSPFAAAAGAALRKLVAVMPPAAVAEAHRLAGRVHLVGDGPGTPVPAVVADAVAAGRVLRLRYADRGGADSVRDVEPLAYLGNSVHWYLVAWCRLRDGVRCFRTDRIRSVRPLAEPVTREWRPGDLDVPVDRVRPLTLV
;
A
#
# COMPACT_ATOMS: atom_id res chain seq x y z
N MET A 1 3.78 -14.00 -34.21
CA MET A 1 3.41 -13.33 -32.95
C MET A 1 4.18 -12.02 -32.80
N ASN A 2 3.52 -10.89 -32.56
CA ASN A 2 4.19 -9.62 -32.27
C ASN A 2 4.99 -9.74 -30.96
N ARG A 3 6.09 -8.99 -30.83
CA ARG A 3 6.91 -8.94 -29.62
C ARG A 3 6.08 -8.60 -28.38
N THR A 4 5.19 -7.62 -28.44
CA THR A 4 4.37 -7.22 -27.27
C THR A 4 3.49 -8.37 -26.77
N ASP A 5 2.80 -9.07 -27.67
CA ASP A 5 1.97 -10.23 -27.33
C ASP A 5 2.83 -11.36 -26.72
N ARG A 6 4.03 -11.57 -27.26
CA ARG A 6 4.97 -12.58 -26.76
C ARG A 6 5.49 -12.24 -25.36
N LEU A 7 5.80 -10.98 -25.08
CA LEU A 7 6.22 -10.53 -23.75
C LEU A 7 5.13 -10.78 -22.71
N TYR A 8 3.89 -10.44 -23.04
CA TYR A 8 2.74 -10.71 -22.17
C TYR A 8 2.57 -12.21 -21.94
N ALA A 9 2.57 -13.00 -23.02
CA ALA A 9 2.38 -14.44 -22.94
C ALA A 9 3.52 -15.15 -22.18
N LEU A 10 4.77 -14.67 -22.28
CA LEU A 10 5.91 -15.16 -21.49
C LEU A 10 5.66 -14.97 -19.99
N VAL A 11 5.23 -13.77 -19.57
CA VAL A 11 4.95 -13.48 -18.16
C VAL A 11 3.81 -14.35 -17.65
N GLU A 12 2.73 -14.50 -18.43
CA GLU A 12 1.58 -15.32 -18.04
C GLU A 12 1.92 -16.81 -17.95
N GLU A 13 2.74 -17.35 -18.87
CA GLU A 13 3.23 -18.72 -18.78
C GLU A 13 4.05 -18.95 -17.50
N LEU A 14 5.02 -18.07 -17.22
CA LEU A 14 5.84 -18.17 -16.01
C LEU A 14 4.99 -17.99 -14.74
N ARG A 15 4.01 -17.09 -14.76
CA ARG A 15 3.04 -16.92 -13.67
C ARG A 15 2.18 -18.16 -13.48
N ALA A 16 1.71 -18.81 -14.54
CA ALA A 16 0.83 -19.97 -14.45
C ALA A 16 1.52 -21.17 -13.78
N VAL A 17 2.81 -21.36 -14.05
CA VAL A 17 3.57 -22.51 -13.55
C VAL A 17 4.38 -22.25 -12.28
N SER A 18 4.55 -20.98 -11.88
CA SER A 18 5.26 -20.58 -10.66
C SER A 18 4.76 -21.37 -9.42
N PRO A 19 5.68 -21.90 -8.57
CA PRO A 19 7.11 -21.62 -8.51
C PRO A 19 7.98 -22.49 -9.45
N ARG A 20 7.39 -23.29 -10.35
CA ARG A 20 8.17 -24.19 -11.20
C ARG A 20 8.89 -23.42 -12.33
N PRO A 21 10.19 -23.66 -12.58
CA PRO A 21 10.93 -22.99 -13.65
C PRO A 21 10.54 -23.49 -15.05
N ARG A 22 10.69 -22.60 -16.04
CA ARG A 22 10.72 -22.96 -17.47
C ARG A 22 12.06 -22.62 -18.09
N SER A 23 12.72 -23.60 -18.68
CA SER A 23 13.99 -23.35 -19.38
C SER A 23 13.79 -22.49 -20.62
N ALA A 24 14.85 -21.76 -21.03
CA ALA A 24 14.83 -20.95 -22.24
C ALA A 24 14.47 -21.77 -23.49
N SER A 25 14.95 -23.02 -23.57
CA SER A 25 14.64 -23.93 -24.68
C SER A 25 13.20 -24.42 -24.69
N TRP A 26 12.58 -24.59 -23.52
CA TRP A 26 11.17 -24.92 -23.43
C TRP A 26 10.30 -23.74 -23.90
N LEU A 27 10.58 -22.53 -23.41
CA LEU A 27 9.88 -21.31 -23.81
C LEU A 27 10.05 -21.03 -25.31
N ALA A 28 11.26 -21.24 -25.84
CA ALA A 28 11.59 -21.08 -27.25
C ALA A 28 10.71 -21.98 -28.14
N ARG A 29 10.58 -23.26 -27.78
CA ARG A 29 9.66 -24.19 -28.47
C ARG A 29 8.20 -23.78 -28.33
N ARG A 30 7.77 -23.38 -27.12
CA ARG A 30 6.38 -23.02 -26.81
C ARG A 30 5.88 -21.80 -27.59
N PHE A 31 6.77 -20.82 -27.79
CA PHE A 31 6.47 -19.55 -28.47
C PHE A 31 7.02 -19.49 -29.89
N GLU A 32 7.57 -20.60 -30.41
CA GLU A 32 8.10 -20.73 -31.78
C GLU A 32 9.15 -19.66 -32.13
N VAL A 33 10.08 -19.42 -31.21
CA VAL A 33 11.20 -18.47 -31.37
C VAL A 33 12.53 -19.10 -30.97
N SER A 34 13.64 -18.42 -31.25
CA SER A 34 14.96 -18.89 -30.78
C SER A 34 15.14 -18.72 -29.27
N THR A 35 16.01 -19.51 -28.65
CA THR A 35 16.44 -19.33 -27.25
C THR A 35 16.99 -17.94 -27.01
N ARG A 36 17.81 -17.42 -27.94
CA ARG A 36 18.36 -16.05 -27.90
C ARG A 36 17.25 -14.99 -27.87
N THR A 37 16.13 -15.22 -28.57
CA THR A 37 14.97 -14.33 -28.53
C THR A 37 14.30 -14.34 -27.16
N VAL A 38 14.11 -15.53 -26.57
CA VAL A 38 13.57 -15.66 -25.20
C VAL A 38 14.46 -14.96 -24.19
N GLU A 39 15.77 -15.21 -24.21
CA GLU A 39 16.72 -14.58 -23.28
C GLU A 39 16.69 -13.05 -23.37
N ARG A 40 16.63 -12.51 -24.60
CA ARG A 40 16.51 -11.06 -24.83
C ARG A 40 15.18 -10.51 -24.33
N ASP A 41 14.08 -11.25 -24.50
CA ASP A 41 12.75 -10.84 -24.03
C ASP A 41 12.65 -10.93 -22.49
N ILE A 42 13.22 -11.96 -21.86
CA ILE A 42 13.34 -12.06 -20.41
C ILE A 42 14.16 -10.90 -19.86
N SER A 43 15.31 -10.57 -20.48
CA SER A 43 16.11 -9.42 -20.07
C SER A 43 15.35 -8.10 -20.19
N ALA A 44 14.55 -7.92 -21.25
CA ALA A 44 13.68 -6.75 -21.39
C ALA A 44 12.59 -6.69 -20.31
N LEU A 45 11.99 -7.82 -19.95
CA LEU A 45 10.99 -7.90 -18.87
C LEU A 45 11.61 -7.61 -17.50
N GLN A 46 12.80 -8.14 -17.22
CA GLN A 46 13.55 -7.83 -16.01
C GLN A 46 13.91 -6.33 -15.94
N GLY A 47 14.36 -5.75 -17.05
CA GLY A 47 14.60 -4.31 -17.16
C GLY A 47 13.34 -3.45 -16.97
N ALA A 48 12.17 -4.00 -17.31
CA ALA A 48 10.86 -3.39 -17.05
C ALA A 48 10.33 -3.65 -15.63
N GLY A 49 11.09 -4.34 -14.77
CA GLY A 49 10.74 -4.57 -13.37
C GLY A 49 9.84 -5.79 -13.12
N VAL A 50 9.63 -6.66 -14.11
CA VAL A 50 8.96 -7.95 -13.86
C VAL A 50 9.90 -8.82 -13.02
N PRO A 51 9.47 -9.36 -11.86
CA PRO A 51 10.33 -10.10 -10.94
C PRO A 51 10.56 -11.52 -11.45
N ILE A 52 11.32 -11.63 -12.54
CA ILE A 52 11.81 -12.87 -13.13
C ILE A 52 13.24 -13.10 -12.66
N TRP A 53 13.57 -14.28 -12.16
CA TRP A 53 14.95 -14.72 -11.96
C TRP A 53 15.21 -16.06 -12.64
N ALA A 54 16.48 -16.37 -12.83
CA ALA A 54 16.92 -17.67 -13.31
C ALA A 54 17.29 -18.56 -12.12
N GLU A 55 16.73 -19.75 -12.09
CA GLU A 55 17.18 -20.85 -11.23
C GLU A 55 18.27 -21.64 -11.97
N PRO A 56 19.50 -21.75 -11.44
CA PRO A 56 20.57 -22.48 -12.08
C PRO A 56 20.38 -24.01 -11.97
N GLY A 57 21.07 -24.77 -12.84
CA GLY A 57 21.10 -26.23 -12.82
C GLY A 57 20.41 -26.89 -14.02
N ARG A 58 20.55 -28.22 -14.13
CA ARG A 58 20.09 -29.01 -15.30
C ARG A 58 18.56 -28.99 -15.48
N ALA A 59 17.81 -28.84 -14.39
CA ALA A 59 16.35 -28.67 -14.38
C ALA A 59 15.91 -27.21 -14.14
N GLY A 60 16.87 -26.27 -14.18
CA GLY A 60 16.64 -24.85 -13.93
C GLY A 60 15.98 -24.12 -15.09
N GLY A 61 15.74 -22.83 -14.91
CA GLY A 61 15.04 -21.98 -15.87
C GLY A 61 14.55 -20.68 -15.26
N TYR A 62 13.66 -19.99 -15.95
CA TYR A 62 13.10 -18.73 -15.47
C TYR A 62 11.86 -18.98 -14.60
N VAL A 63 11.73 -18.22 -13.52
CA VAL A 63 10.59 -18.22 -12.59
C VAL A 63 10.14 -16.79 -12.34
N VAL A 64 8.82 -16.58 -12.20
CA VAL A 64 8.23 -15.32 -11.71
C VAL A 64 7.82 -15.47 -10.25
N ASP A 65 8.10 -14.45 -9.44
CA ASP A 65 7.64 -14.38 -8.04
C ASP A 65 6.16 -14.01 -8.04
N ARG A 66 5.31 -15.01 -7.77
CA ARG A 66 3.87 -14.80 -7.57
C ARG A 66 3.58 -13.88 -6.38
N ALA A 67 4.41 -13.88 -5.34
CA ALA A 67 4.19 -13.03 -4.17
C ALA A 67 4.54 -11.56 -4.43
N ARG A 68 5.26 -11.24 -5.52
CA ARG A 68 5.64 -9.87 -5.90
C ARG A 68 4.91 -9.35 -7.15
N THR A 69 3.95 -10.11 -7.67
CA THR A 69 3.14 -9.67 -8.81
C THR A 69 1.66 -9.82 -8.52
N LEU A 70 0.85 -8.82 -8.88
CA LEU A 70 -0.58 -9.00 -8.95
C LEU A 70 -0.89 -9.85 -10.21
N PRO A 71 -1.80 -10.84 -10.12
CA PRO A 71 -2.39 -11.47 -11.31
C PRO A 71 -2.97 -10.41 -12.25
N PRO A 72 -3.20 -10.72 -13.53
CA PRO A 72 -3.93 -9.80 -14.42
C PRO A 72 -5.25 -9.36 -13.79
N VAL A 73 -5.39 -8.05 -13.56
CA VAL A 73 -6.63 -7.42 -13.07
C VAL A 73 -7.17 -6.55 -14.20
N ASN A 74 -8.41 -6.82 -14.61
CA ASN A 74 -9.12 -5.96 -15.55
C ASN A 74 -10.01 -5.02 -14.74
N LEU A 75 -9.65 -3.74 -14.72
CA LEU A 75 -10.44 -2.70 -14.07
C LEU A 75 -11.27 -1.95 -15.11
N THR A 76 -12.56 -1.84 -14.85
CA THR A 76 -13.44 -0.93 -15.57
C THR A 76 -13.17 0.52 -15.16
N ALA A 77 -13.58 1.46 -16.00
CA ALA A 77 -13.48 2.88 -15.67
C ALA A 77 -14.29 3.25 -14.41
N ALA A 78 -15.45 2.62 -14.20
CA ALA A 78 -16.28 2.84 -13.02
C ALA A 78 -15.60 2.34 -11.73
N GLU A 79 -15.00 1.15 -11.74
CA GLU A 79 -14.24 0.61 -10.60
C GLU A 79 -13.03 1.50 -10.27
N ALA A 80 -12.33 1.99 -11.30
CA ALA A 80 -11.21 2.92 -11.12
C ALA A 80 -11.65 4.22 -10.44
N VAL A 81 -12.77 4.80 -10.86
CA VAL A 81 -13.34 6.01 -10.23
C VAL A 81 -13.81 5.71 -8.80
N ALA A 82 -14.47 4.58 -8.56
CA ALA A 82 -14.91 4.18 -7.23
C ALA A 82 -13.72 4.05 -6.26
N MET A 83 -12.64 3.38 -6.69
CA MET A 83 -11.41 3.30 -5.92
C MET A 83 -10.75 4.66 -5.74
N ALA A 84 -10.74 5.52 -6.76
CA ALA A 84 -10.21 6.88 -6.63
C ALA A 84 -10.97 7.68 -5.57
N VAL A 85 -12.30 7.59 -5.53
CA VAL A 85 -13.15 8.22 -4.50
C VAL A 85 -12.84 7.64 -3.11
N ALA A 86 -12.74 6.32 -2.98
CA ALA A 86 -12.43 5.67 -1.71
C ALA A 86 -11.03 6.05 -1.19
N LEU A 87 -10.02 6.02 -2.06
CA LEU A 87 -8.64 6.38 -1.72
C LEU A 87 -8.49 7.88 -1.46
N HIS A 88 -9.26 8.74 -2.14
CA HIS A 88 -9.28 10.18 -1.86
C HIS A 88 -9.73 10.48 -0.42
N ARG A 89 -10.68 9.70 0.13
CA ARG A 89 -11.10 9.82 1.54
C ARG A 89 -10.00 9.48 2.55
N LEU A 90 -8.93 8.82 2.11
CA LEU A 90 -7.75 8.55 2.94
C LEU A 90 -6.73 9.68 2.92
N GLY A 91 -6.95 10.76 2.15
CA GLY A 91 -6.16 11.97 2.37
C GLY A 91 -6.29 12.38 3.83
N GLY A 92 -5.29 13.08 4.37
CA GLY A 92 -5.35 13.49 5.78
C GLY A 92 -5.04 12.36 6.76
N SER A 93 -5.20 11.09 6.37
CA SER A 93 -4.85 9.91 7.17
C SER A 93 -3.35 9.57 7.09
N PRO A 94 -2.83 8.72 8.01
CA PRO A 94 -1.47 8.21 7.93
C PRO A 94 -1.18 7.40 6.64
N PHE A 95 -2.23 6.97 5.93
CA PHE A 95 -2.15 6.14 4.73
C PHE A 95 -2.23 6.95 3.42
N ALA A 96 -2.33 8.28 3.48
CA ALA A 96 -2.52 9.13 2.30
C ALA A 96 -1.47 8.87 1.19
N ALA A 97 -0.19 8.75 1.57
CA ALA A 97 0.89 8.47 0.63
C ALA A 97 0.75 7.09 -0.03
N ALA A 98 0.43 6.07 0.77
CA ALA A 98 0.19 4.71 0.29
C ALA A 98 -1.05 4.65 -0.63
N ALA A 99 -2.12 5.35 -0.28
CA ALA A 99 -3.33 5.47 -1.08
C ALA A 99 -3.06 6.10 -2.45
N GLY A 100 -2.29 7.19 -2.50
CA GLY A 100 -1.86 7.80 -3.77
C GLY A 100 -0.97 6.88 -4.61
N ALA A 101 -0.07 6.14 -3.99
CA ALA A 101 0.76 5.15 -4.68
C ALA A 101 -0.07 3.98 -5.23
N ALA A 102 -1.05 3.49 -4.46
CA ALA A 102 -1.98 2.45 -4.90
C ALA A 102 -2.80 2.92 -6.11
N LEU A 103 -3.37 4.12 -6.07
CA LEU A 103 -4.14 4.68 -7.19
C LEU A 103 -3.30 4.75 -8.47
N ARG A 104 -2.04 5.22 -8.39
CA ARG A 104 -1.13 5.25 -9.55
C ARG A 104 -0.88 3.85 -10.11
N LYS A 105 -0.69 2.85 -9.25
CA LYS A 105 -0.50 1.44 -9.69
C LYS A 105 -1.75 0.89 -10.36
N LEU A 106 -2.95 1.21 -9.83
CA LEU A 106 -4.23 0.79 -10.41
C LEU A 106 -4.45 1.40 -11.79
N VAL A 107 -4.18 2.69 -11.97
CA VAL A 107 -4.28 3.35 -13.28
C VAL A 107 -3.24 2.82 -14.26
N ALA A 108 -2.03 2.48 -13.79
CA ALA A 108 -0.94 1.98 -14.63
C ALA A 108 -1.22 0.59 -15.26
N VAL A 109 -2.10 -0.22 -14.66
CA VAL A 109 -2.47 -1.54 -15.19
C VAL A 109 -3.69 -1.49 -16.12
N MET A 110 -4.31 -0.33 -16.29
CA MET A 110 -5.50 -0.18 -17.14
C MET A 110 -5.13 0.05 -18.61
N PRO A 111 -5.93 -0.47 -19.57
CA PRO A 111 -5.80 -0.13 -20.98
C PRO A 111 -5.98 1.39 -21.22
N PRO A 112 -5.29 2.00 -22.20
CA PRO A 112 -5.39 3.44 -22.46
C PRO A 112 -6.82 3.97 -22.65
N ALA A 113 -7.67 3.20 -23.33
CA ALA A 113 -9.07 3.55 -23.54
C ALA A 113 -9.86 3.61 -22.21
N ALA A 114 -9.60 2.66 -21.30
CA ALA A 114 -10.22 2.63 -19.98
C ALA A 114 -9.72 3.78 -19.09
N VAL A 115 -8.45 4.17 -19.21
CA VAL A 115 -7.88 5.33 -18.52
C VAL A 115 -8.54 6.63 -18.98
N ALA A 116 -8.69 6.83 -20.30
CA ALA A 116 -9.35 8.00 -20.86
C ALA A 116 -10.81 8.10 -20.37
N GLU A 117 -11.55 6.99 -20.38
CA GLU A 117 -12.92 6.94 -19.87
C GLU A 117 -12.99 7.18 -18.36
N ALA A 118 -12.05 6.63 -17.58
CA ALA A 118 -11.97 6.88 -16.14
C ALA A 118 -11.71 8.36 -15.84
N HIS A 119 -10.84 9.04 -16.59
CA HIS A 119 -10.62 10.47 -16.44
C HIS A 119 -11.87 11.29 -16.77
N ARG A 120 -12.59 10.93 -17.85
CA ARG A 120 -13.85 11.58 -18.22
C ARG A 120 -14.92 11.41 -17.13
N LEU A 121 -15.06 10.21 -16.57
CA LEU A 121 -15.99 9.94 -15.47
C LEU A 121 -15.57 10.66 -14.18
N ALA A 122 -14.28 10.61 -13.80
CA ALA A 122 -13.76 11.30 -12.63
C ALA A 122 -13.98 12.82 -12.70
N GLY A 123 -13.84 13.43 -13.89
CA GLY A 123 -14.11 14.86 -14.11
C GLY A 123 -15.57 15.28 -13.84
N ARG A 124 -16.49 14.31 -13.75
CA ARG A 124 -17.91 14.53 -13.40
C ARG A 124 -18.21 14.24 -11.93
N VAL A 125 -17.21 13.82 -11.15
CA VAL A 125 -17.34 13.53 -9.73
C VAL A 125 -16.77 14.71 -8.94
N HIS A 126 -17.66 15.41 -8.24
CA HIS A 126 -17.29 16.51 -7.35
C HIS A 126 -17.46 16.07 -5.91
N LEU A 127 -16.43 16.29 -5.09
CA LEU A 127 -16.43 15.97 -3.68
C LEU A 127 -16.73 17.24 -2.89
N VAL A 128 -17.66 17.16 -1.93
CA VAL A 128 -18.12 18.30 -1.12
C VAL A 128 -17.47 18.24 0.27
N GLY A 129 -16.94 19.36 0.75
CA GLY A 129 -16.23 19.52 2.03
C GLY A 129 -14.80 20.06 1.86
N ASP A 130 -14.10 20.35 2.96
CA ASP A 130 -12.76 20.97 2.99
C ASP A 130 -11.61 20.04 2.51
N GLY A 131 -11.96 18.96 1.80
CA GLY A 131 -11.05 17.88 1.52
C GLY A 131 -10.65 17.14 2.80
N PRO A 132 -9.73 16.19 2.69
CA PRO A 132 -9.23 15.50 3.85
C PRO A 132 -8.49 16.47 4.78
N GLY A 133 -8.75 16.38 6.10
CA GLY A 133 -8.18 17.26 7.12
C GLY A 133 -6.64 17.27 7.15
N THR A 134 -6.05 18.08 8.02
CA THR A 134 -4.59 18.26 8.13
C THR A 134 -3.84 16.92 8.03
N PRO A 135 -2.93 16.74 7.04
CA PRO A 135 -2.22 15.49 6.82
C PRO A 135 -1.55 14.98 8.09
N VAL A 136 -1.87 13.74 8.49
CA VAL A 136 -1.05 13.05 9.49
C VAL A 136 0.35 12.87 8.90
N PRO A 137 1.43 13.31 9.59
CA PRO A 137 2.77 13.11 9.10
C PRO A 137 3.07 11.61 8.89
N ALA A 138 3.61 11.24 7.72
CA ALA A 138 3.94 9.85 7.37
C ALA A 138 4.83 9.15 8.42
N VAL A 139 5.71 9.93 9.07
CA VAL A 139 6.56 9.49 10.17
C VAL A 139 5.80 8.88 11.37
N VAL A 140 4.53 9.25 11.60
CA VAL A 140 3.71 8.58 12.63
C VAL A 140 3.32 7.17 12.15
N ALA A 141 2.96 6.99 10.88
CA ALA A 141 2.62 5.69 10.30
C ALA A 141 3.83 4.74 10.32
N ASP A 142 4.98 5.24 9.88
CA ASP A 142 6.24 4.50 9.82
C ASP A 142 6.73 4.05 11.20
N ALA A 143 6.54 4.90 12.23
CA ALA A 143 6.95 4.56 13.58
C ALA A 143 6.05 3.51 14.25
N VAL A 144 4.74 3.53 13.97
CA VAL A 144 3.82 2.47 14.41
C VAL A 144 4.22 1.15 13.76
N ALA A 145 4.45 1.15 12.44
CA ALA A 145 4.88 -0.05 11.72
C ALA A 145 6.24 -0.59 12.20
N ALA A 146 7.15 0.30 12.62
CA ALA A 146 8.45 -0.07 13.16
C ALA A 146 8.43 -0.46 14.65
N GLY A 147 7.29 -0.36 15.34
CA GLY A 147 7.18 -0.69 16.76
C GLY A 147 8.09 0.14 17.66
N ARG A 148 8.24 1.45 17.38
CA ARG A 148 9.12 2.36 18.13
C ARG A 148 8.35 3.39 18.94
N VAL A 149 8.91 3.78 20.08
CA VAL A 149 8.40 4.89 20.90
C VAL A 149 8.44 6.18 20.08
N LEU A 150 7.40 7.00 20.22
CA LEU A 150 7.26 8.29 19.55
C LEU A 150 7.37 9.44 20.54
N ARG A 151 8.21 10.44 20.24
CA ARG A 151 8.15 11.74 20.93
C ARG A 151 7.25 12.69 20.14
N LEU A 152 6.15 13.12 20.76
CA LEU A 152 5.18 14.06 20.22
C LEU A 152 5.35 15.45 20.86
N ARG A 153 5.24 16.51 20.06
CA ARG A 153 4.81 17.82 20.56
C ARG A 153 3.31 17.96 20.28
N TYR A 154 2.50 17.98 21.33
CA TYR A 154 1.06 17.87 21.25
C TYR A 154 0.37 19.07 21.90
N ALA A 155 -0.54 19.70 21.15
CA ALA A 155 -1.43 20.74 21.66
C ALA A 155 -2.71 20.10 22.20
N ASP A 156 -3.05 20.36 23.47
CA ASP A 156 -4.30 19.86 24.05
C ASP A 156 -5.54 20.64 23.56
N ARG A 157 -6.71 20.37 24.15
CA ARG A 157 -7.96 21.06 23.77
C ARG A 157 -7.92 22.57 24.09
N GLY A 158 -7.17 22.98 25.10
CA GLY A 158 -6.96 24.38 25.46
C GLY A 158 -5.84 25.05 24.67
N GLY A 159 -5.17 24.32 23.78
CA GLY A 159 -4.04 24.81 23.00
C GLY A 159 -2.71 24.79 23.75
N ALA A 160 -2.66 24.22 24.96
CA ALA A 160 -1.42 24.12 25.71
C ALA A 160 -0.51 23.05 25.07
N ASP A 161 0.69 23.47 24.70
CA ASP A 161 1.69 22.60 24.10
C ASP A 161 2.37 21.73 25.15
N SER A 162 2.70 20.52 24.74
CA SER A 162 3.25 19.53 25.65
C SER A 162 4.10 18.50 24.93
N VAL A 163 5.17 18.03 25.57
CA VAL A 163 6.00 16.95 25.03
C VAL A 163 5.57 15.64 25.66
N ARG A 164 5.40 14.60 24.84
CA ARG A 164 4.91 13.28 25.26
C ARG A 164 5.73 12.19 24.57
N ASP A 165 6.30 11.29 25.36
CA ASP A 165 6.83 10.02 24.83
C ASP A 165 5.70 8.98 24.93
N VAL A 166 5.33 8.41 23.78
CA VAL A 166 4.17 7.54 23.65
C VAL A 166 4.53 6.25 22.91
N GLU A 167 3.95 5.14 23.34
CA GLU A 167 4.08 3.85 22.67
C GLU A 167 2.85 3.64 21.77
N PRO A 168 2.99 3.73 20.44
CA PRO A 168 1.86 3.62 19.53
C PRO A 168 1.23 2.23 19.58
N LEU A 169 -0.10 2.18 19.63
CA LEU A 169 -0.88 0.94 19.70
C LEU A 169 -1.77 0.74 18.48
N ALA A 170 -2.51 1.79 18.07
CA ALA A 170 -3.45 1.70 16.96
C ALA A 170 -3.77 3.08 16.37
N TYR A 171 -4.40 3.09 15.19
CA TYR A 171 -5.11 4.25 14.68
C TYR A 171 -6.61 4.03 14.73
N LEU A 172 -7.34 5.06 15.13
CA LEU A 172 -8.79 5.13 15.02
C LEU A 172 -9.15 6.35 14.18
N GLY A 173 -10.06 6.17 13.23
CA GLY A 173 -10.54 7.24 12.37
C GLY A 173 -12.04 7.20 12.24
N ASN A 174 -12.67 8.37 12.19
CA ASN A 174 -14.01 8.52 11.67
C ASN A 174 -13.95 9.37 10.38
N SER A 175 -15.11 9.79 9.86
CA SER A 175 -15.18 10.60 8.64
C SER A 175 -14.53 11.99 8.74
N VAL A 176 -14.14 12.44 9.94
CA VAL A 176 -13.71 13.82 10.21
C VAL A 176 -12.33 13.88 10.87
N HIS A 177 -12.01 12.96 11.78
CA HIS A 177 -10.80 13.00 12.59
C HIS A 177 -10.12 11.64 12.70
N TRP A 178 -8.79 11.68 12.73
CA TRP A 178 -7.91 10.55 13.04
C TRP A 178 -7.28 10.72 14.42
N TYR A 179 -7.08 9.59 15.08
CA TYR A 179 -6.55 9.48 16.42
C TYR A 179 -5.45 8.43 16.45
N LEU A 180 -4.30 8.79 16.99
CA LEU A 180 -3.29 7.83 17.43
C LEU A 180 -3.66 7.36 18.83
N VAL A 181 -3.94 6.08 18.98
CA VAL A 181 -4.08 5.42 20.27
C VAL A 181 -2.69 5.00 20.72
N ALA A 182 -2.26 5.47 21.88
CA ALA A 182 -0.92 5.17 22.40
C ALA A 182 -0.90 5.14 23.93
N TRP A 183 0.02 4.35 24.50
CA TRP A 183 0.35 4.44 25.91
C TRP A 183 1.20 5.69 26.16
N CYS A 184 0.69 6.62 26.95
CA CYS A 184 1.39 7.86 27.27
C CYS A 184 2.23 7.67 28.53
N ARG A 185 3.57 7.66 28.39
CA ARG A 185 4.47 7.43 29.54
C ARG A 185 4.35 8.51 30.62
N LEU A 186 4.11 9.75 30.21
CA LEU A 186 3.93 10.85 31.16
C LEU A 186 2.65 10.72 32.01
N ARG A 187 1.61 10.08 31.46
CA ARG A 187 0.31 9.94 32.12
C ARG A 187 0.05 8.52 32.63
N ASP A 188 1.03 7.64 32.43
CA ASP A 188 0.99 6.21 32.77
C ASP A 188 -0.35 5.55 32.38
N GLY A 189 -0.76 5.73 31.12
CA GLY A 189 -2.06 5.24 30.66
C GLY A 189 -2.30 5.39 29.16
N VAL A 190 -3.28 4.66 28.65
CA VAL A 190 -3.74 4.78 27.26
C VAL A 190 -4.45 6.11 27.03
N ARG A 191 -4.12 6.75 25.91
CA ARG A 191 -4.70 8.02 25.47
C ARG A 191 -4.90 8.03 23.96
N CYS A 192 -5.91 8.77 23.53
CA CYS A 192 -6.19 9.04 22.13
C CYS A 192 -5.70 10.45 21.77
N PHE A 193 -4.72 10.52 20.86
CA PHE A 193 -4.13 11.76 20.38
C PHE A 193 -4.70 12.09 19.02
N ARG A 194 -5.52 13.15 18.92
CA ARG A 194 -5.96 13.67 17.62
C ARG A 194 -4.77 14.07 16.77
N THR A 195 -4.69 13.54 15.55
CA THR A 195 -3.50 13.68 14.71
C THR A 195 -3.30 15.10 14.18
N ASP A 196 -4.38 15.87 14.00
CA ASP A 196 -4.35 17.29 13.63
C ASP A 196 -3.76 18.21 14.71
N ARG A 197 -3.66 17.73 15.96
CA ARG A 197 -3.06 18.46 17.08
C ARG A 197 -1.61 18.09 17.36
N ILE A 198 -1.04 17.16 16.59
CA ILE A 198 0.38 16.80 16.67
C ILE A 198 1.18 17.85 15.91
N ARG A 199 1.90 18.71 16.64
CA ARG A 199 2.73 19.78 16.09
C ARG A 199 4.03 19.26 15.50
N SER A 200 4.57 18.20 16.08
CA SER A 200 5.72 17.47 15.55
C SER A 200 5.80 16.08 16.18
N VAL A 201 6.48 15.18 15.49
CA VAL A 201 6.65 13.78 15.89
C VAL A 201 8.03 13.32 15.44
N ARG A 202 8.69 12.52 16.27
CA ARG A 202 9.91 11.80 15.88
C ARG A 202 9.95 10.42 16.55
N PRO A 203 10.39 9.37 15.85
CA PRO A 203 10.66 8.08 16.47
C PRO A 203 11.89 8.18 17.37
N LEU A 204 11.85 7.48 18.49
CA LEU A 204 13.00 7.21 19.35
C LEU A 204 13.60 5.84 19.01
N ALA A 205 14.79 5.54 19.52
CA ALA A 205 15.44 4.24 19.31
C ALA A 205 14.77 3.12 20.14
N GLU A 206 14.06 3.49 21.20
CA GLU A 206 13.42 2.57 22.12
C GLU A 206 12.25 1.80 21.44
N PRO A 207 12.17 0.48 21.62
CA PRO A 207 11.04 -0.30 21.14
C PRO A 207 9.80 -0.08 22.01
N VAL A 208 8.63 -0.34 21.44
CA VAL A 208 7.39 -0.49 22.19
C VAL A 208 7.49 -1.74 23.06
N THR A 209 7.09 -1.60 24.32
CA THR A 209 7.14 -2.67 25.33
C THR A 209 5.75 -3.18 25.72
N ARG A 210 4.70 -2.43 25.37
CA ARG A 210 3.32 -2.76 25.72
C ARG A 210 2.56 -3.34 24.55
N GLU A 211 1.92 -4.49 24.78
CA GLU A 211 0.97 -5.09 23.84
C GLU A 211 -0.41 -4.45 23.97
N TRP A 212 -1.08 -4.23 22.84
CA TRP A 212 -2.43 -3.70 22.78
C TRP A 212 -3.46 -4.73 23.26
N ARG A 213 -4.40 -4.33 24.14
CA ARG A 213 -5.59 -5.12 24.46
C ARG A 213 -6.85 -4.35 24.06
N PRO A 214 -7.85 -4.98 23.42
CA PRO A 214 -9.10 -4.33 23.04
C PRO A 214 -9.83 -3.60 24.18
N GLY A 215 -9.64 -4.03 25.43
CA GLY A 215 -10.22 -3.42 26.62
C GLY A 215 -9.53 -2.15 27.13
N ASP A 216 -8.41 -1.74 26.53
CA ASP A 216 -7.64 -0.55 26.97
C ASP A 216 -8.21 0.78 26.43
N LEU A 217 -9.20 0.71 25.54
CA LEU A 217 -9.87 1.88 24.97
C LEU A 217 -11.10 2.24 25.79
N ASP A 218 -11.12 3.46 26.34
CA ASP A 218 -12.32 4.10 26.90
C ASP A 218 -13.21 4.61 25.76
N VAL A 219 -13.50 3.74 24.79
CA VAL A 219 -14.33 3.96 23.61
C VAL A 219 -15.34 2.81 23.57
N PRO A 220 -16.64 3.07 23.34
CA PRO A 220 -17.64 2.00 23.26
C PRO A 220 -17.23 0.93 22.24
N VAL A 221 -16.93 -0.27 22.75
CA VAL A 221 -16.32 -1.39 21.99
C VAL A 221 -17.22 -1.86 20.85
N ASP A 222 -18.54 -1.63 20.97
CA ASP A 222 -19.56 -1.91 19.97
C ASP A 222 -19.42 -1.09 18.67
N ARG A 223 -18.63 0.00 18.69
CA ARG A 223 -18.40 0.88 17.54
C ARG A 223 -17.01 0.76 16.91
N VAL A 224 -16.13 -0.05 17.48
CA VAL A 224 -14.77 -0.27 16.94
C VAL A 224 -14.74 -1.62 16.23
N ARG A 225 -14.63 -1.59 14.90
CA ARG A 225 -14.43 -2.79 14.09
C ARG A 225 -13.01 -2.78 13.50
N PRO A 226 -12.25 -3.88 13.59
CA PRO A 226 -10.98 -3.98 12.90
C PRO A 226 -11.22 -3.87 11.38
N LEU A 227 -10.26 -3.27 10.67
CA LEU A 227 -10.27 -3.32 9.21
C LEU A 227 -10.15 -4.78 8.77
N THR A 228 -11.14 -5.28 8.05
CA THR A 228 -11.07 -6.60 7.40
C THR A 228 -10.66 -6.40 5.94
N LEU A 229 -9.75 -7.24 5.45
CA LEU A 229 -9.26 -7.17 4.06
C LEU A 229 -10.14 -7.96 3.08
N VAL A 230 -11.29 -8.46 3.54
CA VAL A 230 -12.31 -9.20 2.79
C VAL A 230 -13.68 -9.04 3.45
#